data_AF-A0A530B9M8-F1
#
_entry.id   AF-A0A530B9M8-F1
#
_cell.length_a   1.000
_cell.length_b   1.000
_cell.length_c   1.000
_cell.angle_alpha   90.00
_cell.angle_beta   90.00
_cell.angle_gamma   90.00
#
_symmetry.space_group_name_H-M   'P 1'
#
loop_
_entity.id
_entity.type
_entity.pdbx_description
1 polymer ?
#
loop_
_entity_poly.entity_id
_entity_poly.type
_entity_poly.pdbx_seq_one_letter_code
_entity_poly.pdbx_strand_id
1 'polypeptide(L)'
;MSNPPHLTFDPDKPGTSKGHLVVPKGADCEALSLPVFSLNKGDGPRLLITGGCHGNELEGPLVAQRLIAWLPEAQICGRIIIVPVLNPPAVQAFSRNTPIDGLNLNRV
;
A
#
# COMPACT_ATOMS: atom_id res chain seq x y z
N MET A 1 -11.78 19.09 -12.70
CA MET A 1 -10.36 18.66 -12.63
C MET A 1 -10.33 17.45 -11.70
N SER A 2 -9.81 16.30 -12.14
CA SER A 2 -9.66 15.13 -11.27
C SER A 2 -8.60 15.43 -10.21
N ASN A 3 -8.87 15.08 -8.95
CA ASN A 3 -7.86 15.22 -7.88
C ASN A 3 -6.63 14.35 -8.21
N PRO A 4 -5.41 14.80 -7.91
CA PRO A 4 -4.21 13.98 -8.09
C PRO A 4 -4.15 12.82 -7.08
N PRO A 5 -3.35 11.77 -7.34
CA PRO A 5 -3.08 10.76 -6.34
C PRO A 5 -2.43 11.39 -5.11
N HIS A 6 -2.91 11.00 -3.93
CA HIS A 6 -2.44 11.58 -2.66
C HIS A 6 -2.55 10.58 -1.52
N LEU A 7 -1.71 10.77 -0.50
CA LEU A 7 -1.89 10.13 0.79
C LEU A 7 -2.89 10.91 1.63
N THR A 8 -3.71 10.21 2.41
CA THR A 8 -4.64 10.83 3.38
C THR A 8 -3.95 11.29 4.66
N PHE A 9 -2.63 11.22 4.72
CA PHE A 9 -1.80 11.60 5.85
C PHE A 9 -0.43 12.09 5.34
N ASP A 10 0.27 12.84 6.18
CA ASP A 10 1.63 13.27 5.91
C ASP A 10 2.63 12.13 6.25
N PRO A 11 3.36 11.56 5.27
CA PRO A 11 4.33 10.50 5.53
C PRO A 11 5.59 10.98 6.26
N ASP A 12 5.84 12.29 6.34
CA ASP A 12 6.96 12.89 7.06
C ASP A 12 6.66 13.12 8.54
N LYS A 13 5.40 13.01 8.96
CA LYS A 13 5.01 13.07 10.37
C LYS A 13 5.77 12.00 11.20
N PRO A 14 6.38 12.36 12.34
CA PRO A 14 7.01 11.38 13.24
C PRO A 14 6.01 10.39 13.83
N GLY A 15 6.48 9.17 14.11
CA GLY A 15 5.71 8.10 14.72
C GLY A 15 4.89 7.28 13.72
N THR A 16 3.81 6.68 14.22
CA THR A 16 2.94 5.80 13.44
C THR A 16 1.84 6.58 12.74
N SER A 17 1.66 6.34 11.46
CA SER A 17 0.53 6.81 10.67
C SER A 17 -0.14 5.66 9.93
N LYS A 18 -1.48 5.67 9.90
CA LYS A 18 -2.31 4.74 9.15
C LYS A 18 -3.29 5.55 8.33
N GLY A 19 -3.39 5.26 7.05
CA GLY A 19 -4.28 5.96 6.14
C GLY A 19 -4.33 5.26 4.80
N HIS A 20 -4.57 6.03 3.73
CA HIS A 20 -4.71 5.48 2.40
C HIS A 20 -3.89 6.24 1.37
N LEU A 21 -3.46 5.54 0.33
CA LEU A 21 -3.13 6.11 -0.97
C LEU A 21 -4.42 6.13 -1.79
N VAL A 22 -4.88 7.33 -2.14
CA VAL A 22 -6.05 7.53 -2.99
C VAL A 22 -5.58 7.55 -4.44
N VAL A 23 -6.02 6.56 -5.21
CA VAL A 23 -5.89 6.55 -6.67
C VAL A 23 -7.15 7.19 -7.25
N PRO A 24 -7.04 8.29 -8.01
CA PRO A 24 -8.19 9.02 -8.52
C PRO A 24 -9.05 8.20 -9.47
N LYS A 25 -10.31 8.60 -9.61
CA LYS A 25 -11.24 8.07 -10.63
C LYS A 25 -10.62 8.18 -12.03
N GLY A 26 -10.73 7.09 -12.79
CA GLY A 26 -10.38 6.99 -14.20
C GLY A 26 -11.60 6.90 -15.12
N ALA A 27 -11.36 6.52 -16.37
CA ALA A 27 -12.43 6.27 -17.35
C ALA A 27 -13.11 4.91 -17.14
N ASP A 28 -12.43 3.97 -16.50
CA ASP A 28 -12.80 2.56 -16.33
C ASP A 28 -13.34 2.23 -14.93
N CYS A 29 -12.95 3.01 -13.91
CA CYS A 29 -13.38 2.79 -12.54
C CYS A 29 -13.41 4.07 -11.68
N GLU A 30 -14.17 4.00 -10.58
CA GLU A 30 -14.16 5.00 -9.52
C GLU A 30 -12.82 4.99 -8.75
N ALA A 31 -12.61 6.03 -7.93
CA ALA A 31 -11.38 6.15 -7.13
C ALA A 31 -11.18 4.94 -6.21
N LEU A 32 -9.92 4.52 -6.05
CA LEU A 32 -9.51 3.44 -5.14
C LEU A 32 -8.79 4.00 -3.92
N SER A 33 -8.99 3.36 -2.77
CA SER A 33 -8.29 3.69 -1.53
C SER A 33 -7.47 2.49 -1.07
N LEU A 34 -6.15 2.57 -1.24
CA LEU A 34 -5.22 1.50 -0.88
C LEU A 34 -4.73 1.74 0.55
N PRO A 35 -4.83 0.78 1.48
CA PRO A 35 -4.37 0.96 2.85
C PRO A 35 -2.85 1.10 2.92
N VAL A 36 -2.38 2.11 3.65
CA VAL A 36 -0.96 2.41 3.85
C VAL A 36 -0.66 2.58 5.33
N PHE A 37 0.41 1.95 5.77
CA PHE A 37 1.04 2.16 7.07
C PHE A 37 2.38 2.86 6.89
N SER A 38 2.71 3.78 7.78
CA SER A 38 4.03 4.41 7.85
C SER A 38 4.49 4.46 9.31
N LEU A 39 5.73 4.08 9.57
CA LEU A 39 6.42 4.30 10.84
C LEU A 39 7.69 5.09 10.61
N ASN A 40 7.69 6.34 11.07
CA ASN A 40 8.80 7.27 10.94
C ASN A 40 9.49 7.49 12.29
N LYS A 41 10.72 6.97 12.43
CA LYS A 41 11.57 7.08 13.64
C LYS A 41 12.74 8.06 13.40
N GLY A 42 12.62 8.97 12.44
CA GLY A 42 13.63 9.98 12.14
C GLY A 42 14.69 9.51 11.16
N ASP A 43 15.94 9.92 11.40
CA ASP A 43 17.06 9.65 10.49
C ASP A 43 17.34 8.16 10.32
N GLY A 44 17.76 7.77 9.11
CA GLY A 44 18.12 6.40 8.77
C GLY A 44 17.55 5.93 7.44
N PRO A 45 17.64 4.62 7.16
CA PRO A 45 17.16 4.02 5.92
C PRO A 45 15.66 4.21 5.71
N ARG A 46 15.24 4.24 4.44
CA ARG A 46 13.83 4.31 4.04
C ARG A 46 13.49 3.06 3.24
N LEU A 47 12.44 2.35 3.63
CA LEU A 47 12.01 1.10 3.00
C LEU A 47 10.52 1.13 2.67
N LEU A 48 10.17 0.71 1.46
CA LEU A 48 8.80 0.43 1.04
C LEU A 48 8.60 -1.09 0.96
N ILE A 49 7.55 -1.60 1.58
CA ILE A 49 7.14 -3.01 1.53
C ILE A 49 5.76 -3.09 0.88
N THR A 50 5.64 -3.86 -0.19
CA THR A 50 4.38 -4.03 -0.93
C THR A 50 3.97 -5.51 -0.95
N GLY A 51 2.67 -5.77 -0.79
CA GLY A 51 2.06 -7.08 -1.00
C GLY A 51 0.85 -6.99 -1.93
N GLY A 52 0.34 -8.15 -2.38
CA GLY A 52 -0.90 -8.22 -3.14
C GLY A 52 -0.85 -7.46 -4.47
N CYS A 53 0.28 -7.51 -5.17
CA CYS A 53 0.39 -6.99 -6.54
C CYS A 53 -0.39 -7.89 -7.52
N HIS A 54 -0.29 -9.21 -7.31
CA HIS A 54 -1.18 -10.21 -7.88
C HIS A 54 -2.19 -10.66 -6.83
N GLY A 55 -3.44 -10.85 -7.25
CA GLY A 55 -4.57 -11.03 -6.35
C GLY A 55 -4.70 -12.41 -5.72
N ASN A 56 -4.05 -13.41 -6.31
CA ASN A 56 -4.06 -14.80 -5.86
C ASN A 56 -2.83 -15.18 -5.02
N GLU A 57 -2.09 -14.19 -4.50
CA GLU A 57 -0.87 -14.35 -3.69
C GLU A 57 -1.07 -13.64 -2.32
N LEU A 58 -1.48 -14.38 -1.28
CA LEU A 58 -1.93 -13.83 0.01
C LEU A 58 -0.85 -13.81 1.10
N GLU A 59 0.24 -14.52 0.89
CA GLU A 59 1.36 -14.64 1.84
C GLU A 59 2.00 -13.27 2.09
N GLY A 60 2.22 -12.49 1.03
CA GLY A 60 2.72 -11.11 1.10
C GLY A 60 1.83 -10.20 1.96
N PRO A 61 0.53 -10.05 1.62
CA PRO A 61 -0.43 -9.31 2.45
C PRO A 61 -0.48 -9.75 3.91
N LEU A 62 -0.45 -11.07 4.20
CA LEU A 62 -0.49 -11.59 5.56
C LEU A 62 0.78 -11.24 6.35
N VAL A 63 1.96 -11.38 5.75
CA VAL A 63 3.23 -10.98 6.38
C VAL A 63 3.29 -9.47 6.57
N ALA A 64 2.81 -8.68 5.61
CA ALA A 64 2.72 -7.24 5.73
C ALA A 64 1.89 -6.80 6.95
N GLN A 65 0.74 -7.46 7.21
CA GLN A 65 -0.07 -7.20 8.41
C GLN A 65 0.68 -7.55 9.71
N ARG A 66 1.45 -8.64 9.73
CA ARG A 66 2.29 -9.01 10.89
C ARG A 66 3.38 -7.97 11.14
N LEU A 67 4.03 -7.48 10.08
CA LEU A 67 5.02 -6.42 10.18
C LEU A 67 4.41 -5.12 10.73
N ILE A 68 3.22 -4.73 10.27
CA ILE A 68 2.50 -3.56 10.78
C ILE A 68 2.27 -3.64 12.30
N ALA A 69 1.97 -4.83 12.84
CA ALA A 69 1.79 -5.04 14.27
C ALA A 69 3.11 -5.05 15.05
N TRP A 70 4.19 -5.57 14.46
CA TRP A 70 5.48 -5.79 15.11
C TRP A 70 6.40 -4.56 15.10
N LEU A 71 6.40 -3.78 14.01
CA LEU A 71 7.32 -2.67 13.79
C LEU A 71 7.28 -1.54 14.84
N PRO A 72 6.14 -1.15 15.46
CA PRO A 72 6.13 -0.11 16.48
C PRO A 72 7.12 -0.34 17.62
N GLU A 73 7.30 -1.61 18.01
CA GLU A 73 8.23 -2.05 19.06
C GLU A 73 9.63 -2.37 18.52
N ALA A 74 9.72 -2.82 17.26
CA ALA A 74 10.97 -3.35 16.71
C ALA A 74 11.82 -2.33 15.93
N GLN A 75 11.21 -1.32 15.30
CA GLN A 75 11.94 -0.35 14.48
C GLN A 75 12.62 0.71 15.35
N ILE A 76 13.94 0.80 15.23
CA ILE A 76 14.77 1.72 16.03
C ILE A 76 15.10 3.05 15.33
N CYS A 77 15.09 3.10 14.00
CA CYS A 77 15.45 4.30 13.22
C CYS A 77 14.78 4.32 11.84
N GLY A 78 15.00 5.38 11.07
CA GLY A 78 14.57 5.48 9.68
C GLY A 78 13.05 5.43 9.49
N ARG A 79 12.63 5.00 8.31
CA ARG A 79 11.21 4.95 7.94
C ARG A 79 10.83 3.69 7.17
N ILE A 80 9.75 3.05 7.58
CA ILE A 80 9.14 1.94 6.85
C ILE A 80 7.72 2.33 6.44
N ILE A 81 7.42 2.20 5.15
CA ILE A 81 6.07 2.33 4.59
C ILE A 81 5.64 0.96 4.10
N ILE A 82 4.41 0.55 4.41
CA ILE A 82 3.84 -0.73 4.03
C ILE A 82 2.51 -0.52 3.33
N VAL A 83 2.38 -1.12 2.14
CA VAL A 83 1.13 -1.22 1.38
C VAL A 83 0.77 -2.71 1.27
N PRO A 84 -0.04 -3.27 2.20
CA PRO A 84 -0.27 -4.71 2.27
C PRO A 84 -0.94 -5.27 1.03
N VAL A 85 -1.82 -4.48 0.40
CA VAL A 85 -2.56 -4.84 -0.81
C VAL A 85 -2.42 -3.70 -1.81
N LEU A 86 -1.53 -3.89 -2.78
CA LEU A 86 -1.25 -2.92 -3.84
C LEU A 86 -2.29 -2.97 -4.97
N ASN A 87 -2.92 -4.12 -5.20
CA ASN A 87 -3.96 -4.31 -6.22
C ASN A 87 -5.26 -4.86 -5.61
N PRO A 88 -6.06 -4.02 -4.92
CA PRO A 88 -7.31 -4.47 -4.30
C PRO A 88 -8.30 -5.14 -5.27
N PRO A 89 -8.53 -4.63 -6.50
CA PRO A 89 -9.42 -5.30 -7.46
C PRO A 89 -8.98 -6.73 -7.79
N ALA A 90 -7.68 -6.97 -7.98
CA ALA A 90 -7.18 -8.32 -8.25
C ALA A 90 -7.37 -9.24 -7.03
N VAL A 91 -7.03 -8.77 -5.82
CA VAL A 91 -7.19 -9.57 -4.59
C VAL A 91 -8.65 -9.95 -4.35
N GLN A 92 -9.58 -9.00 -4.52
CA GLN A 92 -11.02 -9.26 -4.36
C GLN A 92 -11.55 -10.28 -5.38
N ALA A 93 -11.00 -10.29 -6.60
CA ALA A 93 -11.37 -11.23 -7.64
C ALA A 93 -10.60 -12.56 -7.60
N PHE A 94 -9.64 -12.72 -6.67
CA PHE A 94 -8.69 -13.85 -6.63
C PHE A 94 -8.02 -14.11 -7.98
N SER A 95 -7.73 -13.03 -8.72
CA SER A 95 -7.14 -13.08 -10.05
C SER A 95 -5.67 -12.68 -10.01
N ARG A 96 -4.84 -13.24 -10.89
CA ARG A 96 -3.45 -12.82 -10.99
C ARG A 96 -3.33 -11.32 -11.33
N ASN A 97 -4.10 -10.86 -12.30
CA ASN A 97 -4.07 -9.50 -12.82
C ASN A 97 -5.33 -8.71 -12.43
N THR A 98 -5.32 -7.41 -12.70
CA THR A 98 -6.46 -6.53 -12.46
C THR A 98 -7.64 -6.93 -13.37
N PRO A 99 -8.83 -7.24 -12.85
CA PRO A 99 -9.97 -7.68 -13.66
C PRO A 99 -10.62 -6.55 -14.47
N ILE A 100 -10.39 -5.28 -14.10
CA ILE A 100 -10.99 -4.11 -14.73
C ILE A 100 -10.41 -3.88 -16.14
N ASP A 101 -9.10 -4.01 -16.29
CA ASP A 101 -8.36 -3.73 -17.53
C ASP A 101 -7.61 -4.96 -18.08
N GLY A 102 -7.53 -6.06 -17.32
CA GLY A 102 -6.78 -7.27 -17.65
C GLY A 102 -5.26 -7.16 -17.48
N LEU A 103 -4.75 -6.00 -17.05
CA LEU A 103 -3.32 -5.69 -17.03
C LEU A 103 -2.62 -6.22 -15.78
N ASN A 104 -1.33 -6.51 -15.96
CA ASN A 104 -0.44 -6.85 -14.85
C ASN A 104 0.20 -5.57 -14.31
N LEU A 105 -0.18 -5.17 -13.10
CA LEU A 105 0.34 -3.97 -12.44
C LEU A 105 1.88 -3.92 -12.37
N ASN A 106 2.56 -5.07 -12.32
CA ASN A 106 4.03 -5.14 -12.25
C ASN A 106 4.72 -5.08 -13.63
N ARG A 107 3.99 -4.70 -14.68
CA ARG A 107 4.47 -4.63 -16.07
C ARG A 107 4.01 -3.36 -16.80
N VAL A 108 3.44 -2.42 -16.07
CA VAL A 108 3.02 -1.09 -16.54
C VAL A 108 3.90 0.00 -15.95
#